data_AF-S7V9R6-F1
#
_entry.id   AF-S7V9R6-F1
#
_cell.length_a   1.000
_cell.length_b   1.000
_cell.length_c   1.000
_cell.angle_alpha   90.00
_cell.angle_beta   90.00
_cell.angle_gamma   90.00
#
_symmetry.space_group_name_H-M   'P 1'
#
loop_
_entity.id
_entity.type
_entity.pdbx_description
1 polymer ?
#
loop_
_entity_poly.entity_id
_entity_poly.type
_entity_poly.pdbx_seq_one_letter_code
_entity_poly.pdbx_strand_id
1 'polypeptide(L)' 'MIHYKAILKVMGGLMMLLGILMFPSIAFAYYYQSGDQITLIGSALICLTIGGTFFFPLQIRIRIYGKGKAT' A
#
# COMPACT_ATOMS: atom_id res chain seq x y z
N MET A 1 5.28 -21.71 -13.75
CA MET A 1 5.65 -20.32 -14.14
C MET A 1 5.27 -19.42 -12.98
N ILE A 2 6.19 -18.60 -12.46
CA ILE A 2 5.98 -17.84 -11.21
C ILE A 2 4.66 -17.06 -11.30
N HIS A 3 3.70 -17.41 -10.44
CA HIS A 3 2.37 -16.78 -10.36
C HIS A 3 2.50 -15.35 -9.80
N TYR A 4 3.11 -14.45 -10.57
CA TYR A 4 3.32 -13.06 -10.18
C TYR A 4 1.99 -12.32 -9.92
N LYS A 5 0.92 -12.77 -10.59
CA LYS A 5 -0.45 -12.29 -10.40
C LYS A 5 -1.00 -12.58 -8.99
N ALA A 6 -0.62 -13.71 -8.38
CA ALA A 6 -1.04 -14.06 -7.03
C ALA A 6 -0.26 -13.24 -5.99
N ILE A 7 1.05 -13.09 -6.19
CA ILE A 7 1.93 -12.31 -5.29
C ILE A 7 1.51 -10.85 -5.23
N LEU A 8 1.23 -10.22 -6.39
CA LEU A 8 0.75 -8.84 -6.44
C LEU A 8 -0.57 -8.64 -5.69
N LYS A 9 -1.49 -9.60 -5.81
CA LYS A 9 -2.80 -9.55 -5.14
C LYS A 9 -2.65 -9.68 -3.62
N VAL A 10 -1.73 -10.53 -3.15
CA VAL A 10 -1.40 -10.68 -1.73
C VAL A 10 -0.68 -9.43 -1.19
N MET A 11 0.32 -8.90 -1.91
CA MET A 11 1.00 -7.65 -1.52
C MET A 11 0.04 -6.46 -1.44
N GLY A 12 -0.86 -6.30 -2.42
CA GLY A 12 -1.87 -5.24 -2.41
C GLY A 12 -2.86 -5.38 -1.26
N GLY A 13 -3.33 -6.60 -1.00
CA GLY A 13 -4.21 -6.89 0.13
C GLY A 13 -3.54 -6.62 1.48
N LEU A 14 -2.27 -6.99 1.63
CA LEU A 14 -1.50 -6.74 2.86
C LEU A 14 -1.29 -5.23 3.09
N MET A 15 -1.04 -4.45 2.04
CA MET A 15 -0.94 -2.99 2.14
C MET A 15 -2.27 -2.33 2.53
N MET A 16 -3.40 -2.79 1.98
CA MET A 16 -4.72 -2.31 2.40
C MET A 16 -5.00 -2.65 3.87
N LEU A 17 -4.66 -3.87 4.30
CA LEU A 17 -4.78 -4.27 5.71
C LEU A 17 -3.94 -3.36 6.63
N LEU A 18 -2.70 -3.03 6.23
CA LEU A 18 -1.84 -2.11 6.95
C LEU A 18 -2.44 -0.69 7.04
N GLY A 19 -3.03 -0.17 5.96
CA GLY A 19 -3.71 1.12 5.98
C GLY A 19 -4.90 1.16 6.95
N ILE A 20 -5.66 0.07 7.04
CA ILE A 20 -6.75 -0.07 8.01
C ILE A 20 -6.21 -0.18 9.44
N LEU A 21 -5.11 -0.88 9.64
CA LEU A 21 -4.47 -1.03 10.95
C LEU A 21 -3.93 0.32 11.50
N MET A 22 -3.73 1.32 10.64
CA MET A 22 -3.34 2.67 11.07
C MET A 22 -4.49 3.51 11.65
N PHE A 23 -5.76 3.14 11.43
CA PHE A 23 -6.92 3.85 12.01
C PHE A 23 -6.92 3.92 13.55
N PRO A 24 -6.70 2.82 14.29
CA PRO A 24 -6.60 2.89 15.75
C PRO A 24 -5.40 3.73 16.19
N SER A 25 -4.28 3.70 15.46
CA SER A 25 -3.12 4.53 15.76
C SER A 25 -3.42 6.03 15.63
N ILE A 26 -4.31 6.43 14.70
CA ILE A 26 -4.79 7.82 14.58
C ILE A 26 -5.62 8.20 15.81
N ALA A 27 -6.49 7.30 16.29
CA ALA A 27 -7.29 7.55 17.50
C ALA A 27 -6.39 7.74 18.74
N PHE A 28 -5.33 6.94 18.88
CA PHE A 28 -4.33 7.11 19.94
C PHE A 28 -3.53 8.40 19.82
N ALA A 29 -3.10 8.77 18.60
CA ALA A 29 -2.39 10.02 18.35
C ALA A 29 -3.26 11.27 18.62
N TYR A 30 -4.59 11.16 18.46
CA TYR A 30 -5.54 12.20 18.84
C TYR A 30 -5.66 12.32 20.36
N TYR A 31 -5.78 11.18 21.06
CA TYR A 31 -5.90 11.15 22.52
C TYR A 31 -4.67 11.71 23.25
N TYR A 32 -3.46 11.39 22.78
CA TYR A 32 -2.21 11.85 23.40
C TYR A 32 -1.70 13.21 22.88
N GLN A 33 -2.42 13.87 21.98
CA GLN A 33 -2.04 15.15 21.33
C GLN A 33 -0.58 15.19 20.85
N SER A 34 -0.03 14.08 20.36
CA SER A 34 1.39 13.96 20.01
C SER A 34 1.81 14.75 18.75
N GLY A 35 0.88 15.43 18.07
CA GLY A 35 1.16 16.23 16.87
C GLY A 35 1.37 15.41 15.58
N ASP A 36 1.62 14.10 15.67
CA ASP A 36 1.90 13.21 14.52
C ASP A 36 0.66 12.75 13.73
N GLN A 37 -0.51 13.29 14.05
CA GLN A 37 -1.80 12.87 13.50
C GLN A 37 -1.86 13.04 11.97
N ILE A 38 -1.34 14.15 11.47
CA ILE A 38 -1.38 14.52 10.05
C ILE A 38 -0.51 13.55 9.23
N THR A 39 0.67 13.23 9.73
CA THR A 39 1.61 12.28 9.11
C THR A 39 1.04 10.87 9.06
N LEU A 40 0.32 10.47 10.12
CA LEU A 40 -0.32 9.16 10.22
C LEU A 40 -1.51 9.02 9.26
N ILE A 41 -2.35 10.06 9.16
CA ILE A 41 -3.46 10.12 8.21
C ILE A 41 -2.94 10.08 6.77
N GLY A 42 -1.89 10.86 6.46
CA GLY A 42 -1.26 10.86 5.14
C GLY A 42 -0.71 9.48 4.76
N SER A 43 -0.02 8.82 5.70
CA SER A 43 0.53 7.47 5.49
C SER A 43 -0.55 6.42 5.29
N ALA A 44 -1.65 6.48 6.06
CA ALA A 44 -2.79 5.57 5.91
C ALA A 44 -3.46 5.72 4.53
N LEU A 45 -3.66 6.97 4.06
CA LEU A 45 -4.21 7.27 2.73
C LEU A 45 -3.30 6.74 1.60
N ILE A 46 -1.99 6.92 1.72
CA ILE A 46 -1.01 6.43 0.74
C ILE A 46 -1.02 4.89 0.70
N CYS A 47 -1.00 4.21 1.85
CA CYS A 47 -1.09 2.75 1.90
C CYS A 47 -2.39 2.21 1.29
N LEU A 48 -3.52 2.86 1.54
CA LEU A 48 -4.82 2.43 1.03
C LEU A 48 -4.94 2.65 -0.49
N THR A 49 -4.44 3.78 -1.00
CA THR A 49 -4.44 4.11 -2.43
C THR A 49 -3.45 3.24 -3.22
N ILE A 50 -2.22 3.07 -2.75
CA ILE A 50 -1.20 2.22 -3.40
C ILE A 50 -1.58 0.74 -3.30
N GLY A 51 -2.03 0.28 -2.12
CA GLY A 51 -2.51 -1.09 -1.91
C GLY A 51 -3.71 -1.44 -2.78
N GLY A 52 -4.67 -0.52 -2.92
CA GLY A 52 -5.80 -0.66 -3.83
C GLY A 52 -5.40 -0.72 -5.30
N THR A 53 -4.42 0.09 -5.70
CA THR A 53 -3.83 0.08 -7.06
C THR A 53 -3.07 -1.22 -7.35
N PHE A 54 -2.49 -1.87 -6.34
CA PHE A 54 -1.87 -3.20 -6.48
C PHE A 54 -2.90 -4.34 -6.52
N PHE A 55 -4.04 -4.20 -5.83
CA PHE A 55 -5.08 -5.22 -5.75
C PHE A 55 -5.96 -5.28 -7.00
N PHE A 56 -6.27 -4.12 -7.58
CA PHE A 56 -6.88 -4.04 -8.90
C PHE A 56 -5.77 -3.99 -9.96
N PRO A 57 -5.64 -4.97 -10.87
CA PRO A 57 -4.70 -4.90 -11.99
C PRO A 57 -5.19 -3.89 -13.06
N LEU A 58 -5.58 -2.69 -12.63
CA LEU A 58 -6.11 -1.63 -13.46
C LEU A 58 -4.91 -0.81 -13.94
N GLN A 59 -4.35 -1.26 -15.07
CA GLN A 59 -3.73 -0.43 -16.11
C GLN A 59 -2.55 0.48 -15.73
N ILE A 60 -1.96 0.35 -14.55
CA ILE A 60 -0.62 0.89 -14.30
C ILE A 60 0.41 -0.08 -14.87
N ARG A 61 0.59 0.06 -16.19
CA ARG A 61 1.74 -0.45 -16.96
C ARG A 61 3.00 0.31 -16.53
N ILE A 62 3.35 0.32 -15.24
CA ILE A 62 4.66 0.78 -14.78
C ILE A 62 5.65 -0.27 -15.26
N ARG A 63 6.33 0.06 -16.36
CA ARG A 63 7.78 -0.08 -16.62
C ARG A 63 8.60 -1.04 -15.72
N ILE A 64 8.13 -2.24 -15.38
CA ILE A 64 8.95 -3.28 -14.73
C ILE A 64 9.18 -4.46 -15.68
N TYR A 65 9.25 -4.17 -16.98
CA TYR A 65 9.76 -5.07 -18.03
C TYR A 65 11.01 -4.49 -18.72
N GLY A 66 11.75 -3.61 -18.03
CA GLY A 66 12.73 -2.72 -18.68
C GLY A 66 14.22 -2.91 -18.37
N LYS A 67 14.63 -3.81 -17.48
CA LYS A 67 16.06 -4.13 -17.26
C LYS A 67 16.14 -5.53 -16.63
N GLY A 68 16.36 -6.56 -17.43
CA GLY A 68 16.46 -7.90 -16.85
C GLY A 68 16.80 -9.07 -17.75
N LYS A 69 16.72 -9.00 -19.09
CA LYS A 69 17.27 -10.02 -19.98
C LYS A 69 17.68 -9.43 -21.33
N ALA A 70 18.95 -9.08 -21.46
CA ALA A 70 19.65 -8.94 -22.73
C ALA A 70 20.79 -9.98 -22.72
N THR A 71 20.42 -11.21 -23.03
CA THR A 71 21.23 -12.32 -23.55
C THR A 71 20.27 -13.23 -24.28
#